data_AF-A0A4V2RXA4-F1
#
_entry.id   AF-A0A4V2RXA4-F1
#
_cell.length_a   1.000
_cell.length_b   1.000
_cell.length_c   1.000
_cell.angle_alpha   90.00
_cell.angle_beta   90.00
_cell.angle_gamma   90.00
#
_symmetry.space_group_name_H-M   'P 1'
#
loop_
_entity.id
_entity.type
_entity.pdbx_description
1 polymer ?
#
loop_
_entity_poly.entity_id
_entity_poly.type
_entity_poly.pdbx_seq_one_letter_code
_entity_poly.pdbx_strand_id
1 'polypeptide(L)'
;MFQELRTDPDYRSTRLFQLNQAYTQRIVDVVRSAQERHEFRREIAPALVRDMLFGCMEHRTWAFLRGEGDFDAPSLADEITDLICRSGALARAATGPEDGARQHLDRLERVAARLEAATASFENQIRSTGEKDTITKNK
;
A
#
# COMPACT_ATOMS: atom_id res chain seq x y z
N MET A 1 17.71 20.67 23.72
CA MET A 1 17.57 22.10 23.32
C MET A 1 16.33 22.33 22.43
N PHE A 2 15.18 21.81 22.86
CA PHE A 2 13.82 22.19 22.40
C PHE A 2 12.80 21.99 23.54
N GLN A 3 13.13 21.16 24.54
CA GLN A 3 12.25 20.90 25.69
C GLN A 3 11.99 22.15 26.55
N GLU A 4 13.02 22.93 26.89
CA GLU A 4 12.86 24.15 27.69
C GLU A 4 11.99 25.21 27.00
N LEU A 5 12.10 25.33 25.67
CA LEU A 5 11.33 26.30 24.91
C LEU A 5 9.89 25.84 24.65
N ARG A 6 9.62 24.53 24.54
CA ARG A 6 8.27 24.00 24.31
C ARG A 6 7.37 24.07 25.56
N THR A 7 7.97 24.12 26.74
CA THR A 7 7.26 24.27 28.02
C THR A 7 6.88 25.72 28.33
N ASP A 8 7.46 26.69 27.59
CA ASP A 8 7.13 28.10 27.73
C ASP A 8 5.68 28.36 27.27
N PRO A 9 4.81 28.97 28.11
CA PRO A 9 3.43 29.30 27.73
C PRO A 9 3.34 30.14 26.45
N ASP A 10 4.34 30.99 26.21
CA ASP A 10 4.37 31.92 25.09
C ASP A 10 4.98 31.30 23.83
N TYR A 11 5.49 30.06 23.89
CA TYR A 11 6.12 29.38 22.76
C TYR A 11 5.29 29.44 21.47
N ARG A 12 3.97 29.22 21.58
CA ARG A 12 3.05 29.22 20.43
C ARG A 12 2.91 30.59 19.75
N SER A 13 3.19 31.68 20.47
CA SER A 13 3.19 33.03 19.92
C SER A 13 4.48 33.37 19.16
N THR A 14 5.54 32.57 19.35
CA THR A 14 6.85 32.86 18.79
C THR A 14 6.91 32.67 17.28
N ARG A 15 7.82 33.41 16.63
CA ARG A 15 8.14 33.21 15.21
C ARG A 15 8.69 31.80 14.93
N LEU A 16 9.43 31.23 15.87
CA LEU A 16 9.97 29.88 15.74
C LEU A 16 8.86 28.84 15.64
N PHE A 17 7.82 28.93 16.47
CA PHE A 17 6.66 28.04 16.39
C PHE A 17 5.97 28.14 15.03
N GLN A 18 5.75 29.37 14.53
CA GLN A 18 5.14 29.58 13.21
C GLN A 18 5.97 28.96 12.08
N LEU A 19 7.30 29.12 12.13
CA LEU A 19 8.20 28.52 11.14
C LEU A 19 8.19 26.99 11.22
N ASN A 20 8.23 26.43 12.42
CA ASN A 20 8.16 24.98 12.63
C ASN A 20 6.82 24.43 12.14
N GLN A 21 5.71 25.11 12.44
CA GLN A 21 4.39 24.74 11.94
C GLN A 21 4.33 24.77 10.42
N ALA A 22 4.78 25.87 9.79
CA ALA A 22 4.79 25.99 8.33
C ALA A 22 5.67 24.93 7.65
N TYR A 23 6.82 24.62 8.25
CA TYR A 23 7.73 23.59 7.76
C TYR A 23 7.12 22.19 7.85
N THR A 24 6.58 21.82 9.02
CA THR A 24 6.00 20.48 9.25
C THR A 24 4.67 20.27 8.51
N GLN A 25 3.92 21.34 8.24
CA GLN A 25 2.67 21.30 7.48
C GLN A 25 2.86 20.82 6.04
N ARG A 26 4.03 21.09 5.43
CA ARG A 26 4.31 20.65 4.05
C ARG A 26 4.17 19.14 3.87
N ILE A 27 4.56 18.35 4.85
CA ILE A 27 4.43 16.89 4.81
C ILE A 27 2.97 16.46 4.88
N VAL A 28 2.18 17.13 5.71
CA VAL A 28 0.73 16.87 5.79
C VAL A 28 0.07 17.12 4.44
N ASP A 29 0.46 18.19 3.75
CA ASP A 29 -0.09 18.55 2.45
C ASP A 29 0.34 17.56 1.35
N VAL A 30 1.60 17.11 1.36
CA VAL A 30 2.10 16.06 0.45
C VAL A 30 1.33 14.75 0.63
N VAL A 31 1.15 14.30 1.88
CA VAL A 31 0.42 13.06 2.16
C VAL A 31 -1.04 13.18 1.72
N ARG A 32 -1.69 14.33 1.97
CA ARG A 32 -3.06 14.57 1.53
C ARG A 32 -3.18 14.51 0.00
N SER A 33 -2.27 15.16 -0.71
CA SER A 33 -2.24 15.13 -2.18
C SER A 33 -2.06 13.71 -2.72
N ALA A 34 -1.17 12.92 -2.11
CA ALA A 34 -1.00 11.51 -2.48
C ALA A 34 -2.24 10.65 -2.18
N GLN A 35 -2.97 10.92 -1.10
CA GLN A 35 -4.25 10.26 -0.79
C GLN A 35 -5.37 10.62 -1.78
N GLU A 36 -5.41 11.88 -2.23
CA GLU A 36 -6.32 12.36 -3.27
C GLU A 36 -6.05 11.66 -4.60
N ARG A 37 -4.77 11.49 -4.96
CA ARG A 37 -4.32 10.73 -6.15
C ARG A 37 -4.40 9.21 -6.01
N HIS A 38 -4.88 8.71 -4.87
CA HIS A 38 -4.98 7.27 -4.56
C HIS A 38 -3.64 6.51 -4.52
N GLU A 39 -2.53 7.22 -4.33
CA GLU A 39 -1.19 6.62 -4.16
C GLU A 39 -0.98 6.11 -2.74
N PHE A 40 -1.53 6.82 -1.73
CA PHE A 40 -1.46 6.44 -0.31
C PHE A 40 -2.82 5.99 0.25
N ARG A 41 -2.80 5.13 1.27
CA ARG A 41 -3.99 4.71 2.03
C ARG A 41 -4.69 5.91 2.66
N ARG A 42 -6.03 5.95 2.57
CA ARG A 42 -6.84 7.07 3.08
C ARG A 42 -7.12 6.99 4.57
N GLU A 43 -6.98 5.79 5.14
CA GLU A 43 -7.27 5.49 6.54
C GLU A 43 -6.20 6.07 7.50
N ILE A 44 -5.04 6.43 6.96
CA ILE A 44 -3.94 6.96 7.76
C ILE A 44 -4.07 8.47 7.85
N ALA A 45 -4.10 8.99 9.09
CA ALA A 45 -4.11 10.41 9.33
C ALA A 45 -2.79 11.04 8.84
N PRO A 46 -2.82 12.06 7.95
CA PRO A 46 -1.61 12.76 7.50
C PRO A 46 -0.75 13.33 8.64
N ALA A 47 -1.39 13.74 9.74
CA ALA A 47 -0.71 14.21 10.94
C ALA A 47 0.14 13.12 11.61
N LEU A 48 -0.30 11.86 11.59
CA LEU A 48 0.46 10.73 12.15
C LEU A 48 1.75 10.49 11.36
N VAL A 49 1.68 10.62 10.02
CA VAL A 49 2.86 10.49 9.15
C VAL A 49 3.89 11.58 9.45
N ARG A 50 3.42 12.82 9.59
CA ARG A 50 4.25 13.95 10.06
C ARG A 50 4.91 13.60 11.39
N ASP A 51 4.14 13.13 12.37
CA ASP A 51 4.65 12.86 13.71
C ASP A 51 5.72 11.74 13.71
N MET A 52 5.52 10.69 12.92
CA MET A 52 6.54 9.63 12.72
C MET A 52 7.81 10.18 12.08
N LEU A 53 7.69 10.90 10.97
CA LEU A 53 8.82 11.45 10.22
C LEU A 53 9.67 12.39 11.10
N PHE A 54 9.03 13.40 11.71
CA PHE A 54 9.74 14.38 12.53
C PHE A 54 10.25 13.78 13.84
N GLY A 55 9.53 12.82 14.44
CA GLY A 55 10.00 12.10 15.62
C GLY A 55 11.26 11.27 15.34
N CYS A 56 11.29 10.55 14.21
CA CYS A 56 12.48 9.80 13.78
C CYS A 56 13.68 10.73 13.55
N MET A 57 13.50 11.80 12.78
CA MET A 57 14.58 12.76 12.53
C MET A 57 15.11 13.37 13.83
N GLU A 58 14.21 13.84 14.69
CA GLU A 58 14.59 14.45 15.97
C GLU A 58 15.39 13.46 16.84
N HIS A 59 14.93 12.21 16.96
CA HIS A 59 15.63 11.22 17.77
C HIS A 59 17.04 10.92 17.24
N ARG A 60 17.20 10.78 15.92
CA ARG A 60 18.49 10.49 15.29
C ARG A 60 19.46 11.67 15.38
N THR A 61 18.97 12.89 15.16
CA THR A 61 19.77 14.10 15.32
C THR A 61 20.17 14.32 16.79
N TRP A 62 19.31 13.99 17.77
CA TRP A 62 19.67 14.10 19.19
C TRP A 62 20.80 13.15 19.60
N ALA A 63 20.75 11.88 19.15
CA ALA A 63 21.82 10.93 19.44
C ALA A 63 23.17 11.47 18.94
N PHE A 64 23.21 11.98 17.71
CA PHE A 64 24.40 12.62 17.15
C PHE A 64 24.87 13.85 17.93
N LEU A 65 23.96 14.76 18.30
CA LEU A 65 24.29 15.96 19.07
C LEU A 65 24.83 15.63 20.48
N ARG A 66 24.53 14.45 21.03
CA ARG A 66 25.10 13.95 22.29
C ARG A 66 26.43 13.19 22.11
N GLY A 67 26.89 13.03 20.87
CA GLY A 67 28.07 12.22 20.54
C GLY A 67 27.80 10.71 20.57
N GLU A 68 26.54 10.28 20.52
CA GLU A 68 26.10 8.88 20.58
C GLU A 68 25.95 8.28 19.16
N GLY A 69 26.99 8.40 18.33
CA GLY A 69 27.05 7.80 16.99
C GLY A 69 27.18 8.84 15.86
N ASP A 70 27.24 8.33 14.63
CA ASP A 70 27.38 9.14 13.41
C ASP A 70 26.02 9.58 12.85
N PHE A 71 26.02 10.69 12.12
CA PHE A 71 24.84 11.21 11.43
C PHE A 71 25.10 11.40 9.95
N ASP A 72 24.46 10.56 9.14
CA ASP A 72 24.41 10.68 7.70
C ASP A 72 22.98 11.00 7.25
N ALA A 73 22.73 12.27 6.94
CA ALA A 73 21.40 12.76 6.60
C ALA A 73 20.83 12.13 5.31
N PRO A 74 21.58 12.00 4.20
CA PRO A 74 21.16 11.26 3.02
C PRO A 74 20.68 9.83 3.33
N SER A 75 21.50 9.01 3.99
CA SER A 75 21.14 7.62 4.30
C SER A 75 19.90 7.54 5.20
N LEU A 76 19.79 8.43 6.20
CA LEU A 76 18.61 8.48 7.06
C LEU A 76 17.34 8.87 6.27
N ALA A 77 17.44 9.78 5.31
CA ALA A 77 16.32 10.19 4.48
C ALA A 77 15.83 9.02 3.61
N ASP A 78 16.75 8.24 3.04
CA ASP A 78 16.43 7.02 2.29
C ASP A 78 15.75 5.99 3.19
N GLU A 79 16.32 5.68 4.36
CA GLU A 79 15.76 4.74 5.34
C GLU A 79 14.34 5.12 5.80
N ILE A 80 14.11 6.40 6.12
CA ILE A 80 12.79 6.86 6.53
C ILE A 80 11.81 6.80 5.36
N THR A 81 12.24 7.15 4.15
CA THR A 81 11.40 7.06 2.95
C THR A 81 11.03 5.62 2.64
N ASP A 82 11.99 4.69 2.76
CA ASP A 82 11.78 3.25 2.68
C ASP A 82 10.70 2.76 3.65
N LEU A 83 10.86 3.12 4.93
CA LEU A 83 9.94 2.73 5.99
C LEU A 83 8.53 3.30 5.77
N ILE A 84 8.43 4.59 5.44
CA ILE A 84 7.13 5.25 5.31
C ILE A 84 6.42 4.81 4.02
N CYS A 85 7.13 4.81 2.90
CA CYS A 85 6.54 4.60 1.58
C CYS A 85 6.52 3.13 1.15
N ARG A 86 7.54 2.34 1.46
CA ARG A 86 7.72 0.98 0.91
C ARG A 86 7.34 -0.14 1.88
N SER A 87 7.53 0.02 3.20
CA SER A 87 7.26 -1.06 4.16
C SER A 87 5.77 -1.24 4.53
N GLY A 88 4.84 -0.80 3.68
CA GLY A 88 3.41 -1.03 3.88
C GLY A 88 2.73 -0.13 4.92
N ALA A 89 3.42 0.89 5.46
CA ALA A 89 2.76 1.91 6.27
C ALA A 89 1.84 2.75 5.38
N LEU A 90 2.36 3.41 4.33
CA LEU A 90 1.53 4.21 3.41
C LEU A 90 1.13 3.51 2.11
N ALA A 91 1.95 2.56 1.65
CA ALA A 91 1.66 1.79 0.44
C ALA A 91 0.34 1.07 0.61
N ARG A 92 -0.64 1.30 -0.27
CA ARG A 92 -1.86 0.49 -0.30
C ARG A 92 -1.47 -0.98 -0.31
N ALA A 93 -2.12 -1.83 0.49
CA ALA A 93 -2.00 -3.27 0.27
C ALA A 93 -2.26 -3.49 -1.22
N ALA A 94 -1.41 -4.28 -1.88
CA ALA A 94 -1.62 -4.67 -3.27
C ALA A 94 -2.90 -5.51 -3.35
N THR A 95 -4.03 -4.82 -3.33
CA THR A 95 -5.28 -5.20 -3.96
C THR A 95 -5.40 -4.19 -5.09
N GLY A 96 -4.47 -4.24 -6.04
CA GLY A 96 -4.59 -3.44 -7.25
C GLY A 96 -5.86 -3.86 -7.99
N PRO A 97 -6.54 -2.97 -8.74
CA PRO A 97 -7.55 -3.39 -9.70
C PRO A 97 -6.99 -4.43 -10.68
N GLU A 98 -5.67 -4.46 -10.91
CA GLU A 98 -4.99 -5.49 -11.70
C GLU A 98 -4.97 -6.88 -11.04
N ASP A 99 -4.83 -6.97 -9.72
CA ASP A 99 -4.89 -8.25 -8.99
C ASP A 99 -6.32 -8.76 -8.90
N GLY A 100 -7.29 -7.87 -8.68
CA GLY A 100 -8.72 -8.19 -8.76
C GLY A 100 -9.11 -8.60 -10.18
N ALA A 101 -8.67 -7.87 -11.20
CA ALA A 101 -8.90 -8.19 -12.61
C ALA A 101 -8.24 -9.52 -13.01
N ARG A 102 -7.00 -9.80 -12.58
CA ARG A 102 -6.37 -11.12 -12.74
C ARG A 102 -7.17 -12.22 -12.07
N GLN A 103 -7.54 -12.03 -10.81
CA GLN A 103 -8.34 -13.02 -10.07
C GLN A 103 -9.71 -13.26 -10.73
N HIS A 104 -10.31 -12.24 -11.33
CA HIS A 104 -11.53 -12.34 -12.10
C HIS A 104 -11.32 -13.03 -13.46
N LEU A 105 -10.24 -12.74 -14.18
CA LEU A 105 -9.85 -13.41 -15.43
C LEU A 105 -9.56 -14.89 -15.18
N ASP A 106 -8.77 -15.22 -14.17
CA ASP A 106 -8.46 -16.60 -13.77
C ASP A 106 -9.72 -17.38 -13.37
N ARG A 107 -10.73 -16.69 -12.82
CA ARG A 107 -12.03 -17.29 -12.51
C ARG A 107 -12.85 -17.52 -13.79
N LEU A 108 -12.85 -16.57 -14.72
CA LEU A 108 -13.56 -16.70 -16.01
C LEU A 108 -12.96 -17.82 -16.86
N GLU A 109 -11.64 -17.91 -16.96
CA GLU A 109 -10.95 -18.98 -17.69
C GLU A 109 -11.27 -20.36 -17.10
N ARG A 110 -11.27 -20.51 -15.78
CA ARG A 110 -11.66 -21.78 -15.13
C ARG A 110 -13.11 -22.15 -15.41
N VAL A 111 -14.02 -21.18 -15.43
CA VAL A 111 -15.43 -21.44 -15.76
C VAL A 111 -15.58 -21.83 -17.23
N ALA A 112 -14.88 -21.14 -18.14
CA ALA A 112 -14.87 -21.47 -19.57
C ALA A 112 -14.34 -22.89 -19.81
N ALA A 113 -13.19 -23.24 -19.25
CA ALA A 113 -12.62 -24.58 -19.35
C ALA A 113 -13.56 -25.68 -18.81
N ARG A 114 -14.31 -25.39 -17.73
CA ARG A 114 -15.28 -26.33 -17.17
C ARG A 114 -16.50 -26.52 -18.07
N LEU A 115 -16.95 -25.45 -18.75
CA LEU A 115 -18.04 -25.53 -19.73
C LEU A 115 -17.61 -26.29 -20.98
N GLU A 116 -16.42 -26.02 -21.50
CA GLU A 116 -15.87 -26.76 -22.65
C GLU A 116 -15.73 -28.26 -22.35
N ALA A 117 -15.22 -28.61 -21.17
CA ALA A 117 -15.13 -30.01 -20.75
C ALA A 117 -16.50 -30.68 -20.60
N ALA A 118 -17.50 -29.96 -20.07
CA ALA A 118 -18.86 -30.48 -19.96
C ALA A 118 -19.48 -30.71 -21.34
N THR A 119 -19.33 -29.76 -22.26
CA THR A 119 -19.83 -29.89 -23.64
C THR A 119 -19.17 -31.07 -24.37
N ALA A 120 -17.84 -31.23 -24.25
CA ALA A 120 -17.13 -32.37 -24.83
C ALA A 120 -17.55 -33.72 -24.22
N SER A 121 -17.83 -33.75 -22.92
CA SER A 121 -18.39 -34.93 -22.24
C SER A 121 -19.79 -35.28 -22.76
N PHE A 122 -20.66 -34.29 -22.96
CA PHE A 122 -21.99 -34.49 -23.53
C PHE A 122 -21.93 -35.00 -24.98
N GLU A 123 -21.05 -34.44 -25.81
CA GLU A 123 -20.86 -34.88 -27.20
C GLU A 123 -20.35 -36.33 -27.30
N ASN A 124 -19.42 -36.73 -26.42
CA ASN A 124 -18.94 -38.11 -26.35
C ASN A 124 -20.03 -39.08 -25.86
N GLN A 125 -20.88 -38.65 -24.93
CA GLN A 125 -21.99 -39.47 -24.43
C GLN A 125 -23.08 -39.69 -25.50
N ILE A 126 -23.39 -38.66 -26.30
CA ILE A 126 -24.31 -38.78 -27.44
C ILE A 126 -23.74 -39.73 -28.50
N ARG A 127 -22.45 -39.63 -28.83
CA ARG A 127 -21.77 -40.50 -29.80
C ARG A 127 -21.76 -41.97 -29.35
N SER A 128 -21.47 -42.22 -28.07
CA SER A 128 -21.48 -43.57 -27.47
C SER A 128 -22.88 -44.20 -27.42
N THR A 129 -23.94 -43.38 -27.32
CA THR A 129 -25.32 -43.85 -27.29
C THR A 129 -25.82 -44.17 -28.71
N GLY A 130 -25.46 -43.36 -29.71
CA GLY A 130 -25.81 -43.61 -31.12
C GLY A 130 -25.14 -44.84 -31.74
N GLU A 131 -23.96 -45.25 -31.27
CA GLU A 131 -23.24 -46.44 -31.76
C GLU A 131 -23.83 -47.76 -31.22
N LYS A 132 -24.57 -47.73 -30.09
CA LYS A 132 -25.27 -48.91 -29.55
C LYS A 132 -26.57 -49.24 -30.28
N ASP A 133 -27.24 -48.24 -30.85
CA ASP A 133 -28.50 -48.41 -31.57
C ASP A 133 -28.31 -49.00 -32.99
N THR A 134 -27.15 -48.83 -33.61
CA THR A 134 -26.81 -49.45 -34.91
C THR A 134 -26.46 -50.93 -34.79
N ILE A 135 -25.92 -51.37 -33.65
CA ILE A 135 -25.56 -52.79 -33.43
C ILE A 135 -26.79 -53.66 -33.14
N THR A 136 -27.86 -53.08 -32.58
CA THR A 136 -29.08 -53.84 -32.20
C THR A 136 -30.02 -54.10 -33.39
N LYS A 137 -29.81 -53.44 -34.55
CA LYS A 137 -30.68 -53.56 -35.73
C LYS A 137 -30.22 -54.61 -36.76
N ASN A 138 -29.16 -55.35 -36.49
CA ASN A 138 -28.60 -56.35 -37.41
C ASN A 138 -28.57 -57.76 -36.82
N LYS A 139 -29.64 -58.15 -36.11
CA LYS A 139 -29.88 -59.51 -35.63
C LYS A 139 -31.28 -59.97 -36.00
#